data_AF-A0A9D4GDJ9-F1
#
_entry.id   AF-A0A9D4GDJ9-F1
#
_cell.length_a   1.000
_cell.length_b   1.000
_cell.length_c   1.000
_cell.angle_alpha   90.00
_cell.angle_beta   90.00
_cell.angle_gamma   90.00
#
_symmetry.space_group_name_H-M   'P 1'
#
loop_
_entity.id
_entity.type
_entity.pdbx_description
1 polymer ?
#
loop_
_entity_poly.entity_id
_entity_poly.type
_entity_poly.pdbx_seq_one_letter_code
_entity_poly.pdbx_strand_id
1 'polypeptide(L)' 'MSIRRVAIQYNIPYQTLRDRISGRVDPNNFTTETVFTADEELRLVDHAKDSAILGYGFSYSAMQQMAISWKTRY' A
#
# COMPACT_ATOMS: atom_id res chain seq x y z
N MET A 1 5.86 5.71 -26.05
CA MET A 1 6.40 6.23 -24.76
C MET A 1 7.02 5.08 -23.97
N SER A 2 8.12 5.28 -23.24
CA SER A 2 8.70 4.22 -22.39
C SER A 2 8.00 4.17 -21.02
N ILE A 3 7.86 2.97 -20.44
CA ILE A 3 7.25 2.76 -19.11
C ILE A 3 7.92 3.63 -18.04
N ARG A 4 9.25 3.81 -18.14
CA ARG A 4 10.02 4.68 -17.24
C ARG A 4 9.62 6.15 -17.34
N ARG A 5 9.34 6.67 -18.53
CA ARG A 5 8.86 8.04 -18.72
C ARG A 5 7.46 8.23 -18.15
N VAL A 6 6.57 7.24 -18.34
CA VAL A 6 5.21 7.25 -17.78
C VAL A 6 5.26 7.20 -16.25
N ALA A 7 6.12 6.38 -15.66
CA ALA A 7 6.32 6.31 -14.20
C ALA A 7 6.66 7.68 -13.59
N ILE A 8 7.59 8.41 -14.22
CA ILE A 8 8.01 9.74 -13.77
C ILE A 8 6.88 10.76 -13.96
N GLN A 9 6.23 10.75 -15.13
CA GLN A 9 5.20 11.73 -15.49
C GLN A 9 3.98 11.66 -14.57
N TYR A 10 3.55 10.46 -14.20
CA TYR A 10 2.38 10.25 -13.35
C TYR A 10 2.72 10.05 -11.88
N ASN A 11 4.01 10.13 -11.50
CA ASN A 11 4.50 9.84 -10.16
C ASN A 11 4.02 8.47 -9.61
N ILE A 12 4.07 7.44 -10.46
CA ILE A 12 3.68 6.07 -10.13
C ILE A 12 4.94 5.19 -10.11
N PRO A 13 5.12 4.30 -9.13
CA PRO A 13 6.25 3.37 -9.12
C PRO A 13 6.35 2.57 -10.42
N TYR A 14 7.56 2.49 -10.97
CA TYR A 14 7.84 1.76 -12.22
C TYR A 14 7.37 0.30 -12.15
N GLN A 15 7.57 -0.34 -10.99
CA GLN A 15 7.19 -1.72 -10.75
C GLN A 15 5.67 -1.92 -10.90
N THR A 16 4.86 -1.00 -10.37
CA THR A 16 3.39 -1.02 -10.48
C THR A 16 2.92 -0.96 -11.94
N LEU A 17 3.53 -0.09 -12.76
CA LEU A 17 3.20 -0.02 -14.19
C LEU A 17 3.61 -1.29 -14.93
N ARG A 18 4.76 -1.87 -14.59
CA ARG A 18 5.25 -3.12 -15.19
C ARG A 18 4.35 -4.30 -14.84
N ASP A 19 3.90 -4.39 -13.59
CA ASP A 19 3.03 -5.48 -13.13
C ASP A 19 1.62 -5.38 -13.75
N ARG A 20 1.10 -4.16 -13.98
CA ARG A 20 -0.14 -3.93 -14.73
C ARG A 20 -0.05 -4.31 -16.20
N ILE A 21 1.04 -3.93 -16.88
CA ILE A 21 1.25 -4.27 -18.30
C ILE A 21 1.48 -5.77 -18.48
N SER A 22 2.15 -6.43 -17.52
CA SER A 22 2.38 -7.88 -17.57
C SER A 22 1.17 -8.72 -17.18
N GLY A 23 0.04 -8.10 -16.83
CA GLY A 23 -1.20 -8.79 -16.45
C GLY A 23 -1.14 -9.46 -15.07
N ARG A 24 -0.07 -9.26 -14.29
CA ARG A 24 0.01 -9.72 -12.89
C ARG A 24 -0.94 -8.97 -11.98
N VAL A 25 -1.24 -7.72 -12.34
CA VAL A 25 -2.26 -6.89 -11.70
C VAL A 25 -3.26 -6.52 -12.77
N ASP A 26 -4.53 -6.88 -12.57
CA ASP A 26 -5.61 -6.51 -13.49
C ASP A 26 -5.66 -4.96 -13.58
N PRO A 27 -5.54 -4.37 -14.79
CA PRO A 27 -5.57 -2.92 -14.97
C PRO A 27 -6.87 -2.26 -14.49
N ASN A 28 -7.96 -3.04 -14.45
CA ASN A 28 -9.29 -2.61 -14.02
C ASN A 28 -9.59 -2.99 -12.56
N ASN A 29 -8.63 -3.58 -11.85
CA ASN A 29 -8.76 -3.82 -10.41
C ASN A 29 -8.54 -2.51 -9.66
N PHE A 30 -9.56 -1.66 -9.72
CA PHE A 30 -9.73 -0.53 -8.83
C PHE A 30 -10.46 -1.05 -7.60
N THR A 31 -9.74 -1.31 -6.51
CA THR A 31 -10.39 -1.43 -5.20
C THR A 31 -10.89 -0.04 -4.80
N THR A 32 -12.16 0.24 -5.10
CA THR A 32 -12.90 1.40 -4.55
C THR A 32 -13.18 1.23 -3.06
N GLU A 33 -13.10 0.01 -2.54
CA GLU A 33 -13.11 -0.24 -1.10
C GLU A 33 -11.72 0.03 -0.53
N THR A 34 -11.51 1.26 -0.12
CA THR A 34 -10.41 1.57 0.79
C THR A 34 -10.63 0.79 2.08
N VAL A 35 -9.66 -0.05 2.46
CA VAL A 35 -9.72 -0.84 3.71
C VAL A 35 -9.79 0.08 4.93
N PHE A 36 -9.27 1.30 4.79
CA PHE A 36 -9.22 2.34 5.79
C PHE A 36 -9.72 3.66 5.24
N THR A 37 -10.29 4.47 6.12
CA THR A 37 -10.42 5.91 5.91
C THR A 37 -9.03 6.57 5.96
N ALA A 38 -8.90 7.77 5.38
CA ALA A 38 -7.63 8.51 5.39
C ALA A 38 -7.07 8.72 6.81
N ASP A 39 -7.95 8.92 7.79
CA ASP A 39 -7.58 9.08 9.20
C ASP A 39 -7.06 7.78 9.82
N GLU A 40 -7.63 6.63 9.45
CA GLU A 40 -7.18 5.32 9.91
C GLU A 40 -5.82 4.93 9.31
N GLU A 41 -5.59 5.25 8.03
CA GLU A 41 -4.28 5.08 7.41
C GLU A 41 -3.21 5.91 8.12
N LEU A 42 -3.53 7.15 8.49
CA LEU A 42 -2.59 8.04 9.16
C LEU A 42 -2.17 7.50 10.52
N ARG A 43 -3.12 6.95 11.30
CA ARG A 43 -2.83 6.29 12.58
C ARG A 43 -2.01 5.02 12.41
N LEU A 44 -2.28 4.22 11.37
CA LEU A 44 -1.50 3.02 11.07
C LEU A 44 -0.04 3.38 10.72
N VAL A 45 0.16 4.44 9.94
CA VAL A 45 1.49 4.94 9.56
C VAL A 45 2.25 5.45 10.77
N ASP A 46 1.61 6.22 11.65
CA ASP A 46 2.25 6.71 12.87
C ASP A 46 2.64 5.55 13.80
N HIS A 47 1.75 4.56 13.97
CA HIS A 47 2.08 3.35 14.72
C HIS A 47 3.24 2.55 14.10
N ALA A 48 3.30 2.46 12.77
CA ALA A 48 4.38 1.81 12.06
C ALA A 48 5.73 2.55 12.19
N LYS A 49 5.71 3.89 12.32
CA LYS A 49 6.91 4.68 12.59
C LYS A 49 7.38 4.51 14.03
N ASP A 50 6.47 4.57 14.99
CA ASP A 50 6.80 4.44 16.42
C ASP A 50 7.43 3.07 16.72
N SER A 51 6.84 2.01 16.19
CA SER A 51 7.38 0.65 16.28
C SER A 51 8.75 0.50 15.62
N ALA A 52 8.97 1.11 14.45
CA ALA A 52 10.28 1.13 13.80
C ALA A 52 11.35 1.85 14.65
N ILE A 53 10.99 2.96 15.31
CA ILE A 53 11.88 3.68 16.24
C ILE A 53 12.25 2.79 17.45
N LEU A 54 11.31 1.99 17.93
CA LEU A 54 11.52 1.02 19.03
C LEU A 54 12.29 -0.24 18.60
N GLY A 55 12.69 -0.35 17.33
CA GLY A 55 13.42 -1.50 16.78
C GLY A 55 12.54 -2.68 16.37
N TYR A 56 11.22 -2.54 16.44
CA TYR A 56 10.25 -3.53 15.97
C TYR A 56 9.84 -3.20 14.54
N GLY A 57 10.60 -3.70 13.58
CA GLY A 57 10.22 -3.62 12.17
C GLY A 57 9.03 -4.54 11.88
N PHE A 58 7.98 -4.02 11.24
CA PHE A 58 6.89 -4.85 10.76
C PHE A 58 7.23 -5.48 9.42
N SER A 59 7.03 -6.79 9.30
CA SER A 59 6.95 -7.44 8.01
C SER A 59 5.66 -7.02 7.30
N TYR A 60 5.63 -7.10 5.98
CA TYR A 60 4.43 -6.84 5.19
C TYR A 60 3.23 -7.70 5.67
N SER A 61 3.47 -8.96 6.01
CA SER A 61 2.44 -9.86 6.57
C SER A 61 1.91 -9.41 7.93
N ALA A 62 2.77 -8.87 8.80
CA ALA A 62 2.37 -8.34 10.10
C ALA A 62 1.53 -7.07 9.95
N MET A 63 1.91 -6.17 9.04
CA MET A 63 1.10 -4.98 8.72
C MET A 63 -0.28 -5.38 8.17
N GLN A 64 -0.35 -6.38 7.29
CA GLN A 64 -1.63 -6.88 6.79
C GLN A 64 -2.51 -7.48 7.88
N GLN A 65 -1.95 -8.28 8.79
CA GLN A 65 -2.71 -8.86 9.91
C GLN A 65 -3.21 -7.77 10.87
N MET A 66 -2.36 -6.79 11.19
CA MET A 66 -2.74 -5.65 12.01
C MET A 66 -3.89 -4.88 11.36
N ALA A 67 -3.77 -4.61 10.07
CA ALA A 67 -4.81 -3.92 9.31
C ALA A 67 -6.15 -4.67 9.32
N ILE A 68 -6.14 -5.98 9.08
CA ILE A 68 -7.34 -6.82 9.13
C ILE A 68 -7.92 -6.83 10.55
N SER A 69 -7.09 -6.98 11.58
CA SER A 69 -7.54 -7.00 12.98
C SER A 69 -8.19 -5.69 13.43
N TRP A 70 -7.74 -4.56 12.91
CA TRP A 70 -8.31 -3.24 13.19
C TRP A 70 -9.72 -3.11 12.60
N LYS A 71 -9.92 -3.58 11.37
CA LYS A 71 -11.22 -3.56 10.68
C LYS A 71 -12.27 -4.45 11.35
N THR A 72 -11.89 -5.54 12.00
CA THR A 72 -12.84 -6.45 12.68
C THR A 72 -13.27 -5.96 14.07
N ARG A 73 -12.59 -4.94 14.62
CA ARG A 73 -12.78 -4.49 16.01
C ARG A 73 -13.72 -3.29 16.15
N TYR A 74 -14.13 -2.69 15.03
CA TYR A 74 -15.11 -1.61 14.90
C TYR A 74 -16.18 -2.00 13.88
#